data_AF-A0A3N1PVW0-F1
#
_entry.id   AF-A0A3N1PVW0-F1
#
_cell.length_a   1.000
_cell.length_b   1.000
_cell.length_c   1.000
_cell.angle_alpha   90.00
_cell.angle_beta   90.00
_cell.angle_gamma   90.00
#
_symmetry.space_group_name_H-M   'P 1'
#
loop_
_entity.id
_entity.type
_entity.pdbx_description
1 polymer ?
#
loop_
_entity_poly.entity_id
_entity_poly.type
_entity_poly.pdbx_seq_one_letter_code
_entity_poly.pdbx_strand_id
1 'polypeptide(L)'
;MDQTSETPTQALQGALAAELRAAQAIANINVRAWAQRAAITHDSIYRVLRGVRPVSVVELVMLCRALDEDPRELISRAAARAGQSIGGSRKDEVTRANRARLALEAAGLYDDLDAAFLSARAAASRTGYLLSVGEWDAFLEGTSTVATMTALSAFLEVPGAYLSGQADAASSQTETQLRFARSMRDVGVTKLAARSLEELQPDEIQAVEVAIREFIDEEEGHER
;
A
#
# COMPACT_ATOMS: atom_id res chain seq x y z
N MET A 1 32.64 23.49 -2.93
CA MET A 1 31.67 22.69 -3.69
C MET A 1 32.08 21.24 -3.49
N ASP A 2 31.38 20.52 -2.62
CA ASP A 2 31.47 19.06 -2.57
C ASP A 2 30.09 18.56 -2.14
N GLN A 3 29.21 18.40 -3.13
CA GLN A 3 27.90 17.79 -2.93
C GLN A 3 28.08 16.28 -3.09
N THR A 4 28.62 15.62 -2.07
CA THR A 4 28.50 14.16 -1.96
C THR A 4 27.02 13.85 -1.81
N SER A 5 26.40 13.38 -2.88
CA SER A 5 25.06 12.83 -2.86
C SER A 5 25.03 11.68 -1.84
N GLU A 6 24.33 11.86 -0.71
CA GLU A 6 24.18 10.80 0.28
C GLU A 6 23.57 9.58 -0.41
N THR A 7 24.24 8.43 -0.29
CA THR A 7 23.68 7.18 -0.81
C THR A 7 22.41 6.82 -0.04
N PRO A 8 21.41 6.17 -0.67
CA PRO A 8 20.17 5.76 0.02
C PRO A 8 20.43 4.97 1.31
N THR A 9 21.48 4.14 1.32
CA THR A 9 21.91 3.39 2.52
C THR A 9 22.40 4.30 3.64
N GLN A 10 23.16 5.35 3.32
CA GLN A 10 23.63 6.33 4.32
C GLN A 10 22.47 7.17 4.89
N ALA A 11 21.53 7.57 4.04
CA ALA A 11 20.32 8.28 4.48
C ALA A 11 19.49 7.42 5.45
N LEU A 12 19.28 6.13 5.13
CA LEU A 12 18.56 5.20 6.02
C LEU A 12 19.32 4.97 7.34
N GLN A 13 20.64 4.78 7.28
CA GLN A 13 21.48 4.60 8.47
C GLN A 13 21.44 5.84 9.38
N GLY A 14 21.52 7.04 8.82
CA GLY A 14 21.40 8.30 9.56
C GLY A 14 20.02 8.47 10.20
N ALA A 15 18.96 8.14 9.46
CA ALA A 15 17.60 8.19 9.96
C ALA A 15 17.34 7.18 11.08
N LEU A 16 17.86 5.95 10.95
CA LEU A 16 17.76 4.91 11.99
C LEU A 16 18.48 5.33 13.27
N ALA A 17 19.66 5.93 13.14
CA ALA A 17 20.38 6.50 14.28
C ALA A 17 19.61 7.64 14.97
N ALA A 18 18.88 8.46 14.21
CA ALA A 18 18.02 9.50 14.75
C ALA A 18 16.81 8.95 15.50
N GLU A 19 16.14 7.93 14.96
CA GLU A 19 15.00 7.29 15.62
C GLU A 19 15.42 6.53 16.89
N LEU A 20 16.58 5.87 16.88
CA LEU A 20 17.14 5.24 18.08
C LEU A 20 17.45 6.26 19.18
N ARG A 21 17.93 7.45 18.83
CA ARG A 21 18.13 8.55 19.80
C ARG A 21 16.80 9.06 20.36
N ALA A 22 15.78 9.20 19.52
CA ALA A 22 14.45 9.61 19.95
C ALA A 22 13.82 8.58 20.90
N ALA A 23 13.87 7.30 20.55
CA ALA A 23 13.38 6.20 21.39
C ALA A 23 14.13 6.15 22.73
N GLN A 24 15.45 6.31 22.72
CA GLN A 24 16.25 6.38 23.95
C GLN A 24 15.81 7.54 24.86
N ALA A 25 15.55 8.72 24.28
CA ALA A 25 15.11 9.89 25.01
C ALA A 25 13.72 9.69 25.62
N ILE A 26 12.79 9.08 24.88
CA ILE A 26 11.43 8.75 25.35
C ILE A 26 11.48 7.75 26.50
N ALA A 27 12.28 6.69 26.35
CA ALA A 27 12.45 5.68 27.38
C ALA A 27 13.21 6.20 28.63
N ASN A 28 13.82 7.39 28.54
CA ASN A 28 14.57 8.04 29.61
C ASN A 28 15.69 7.16 30.19
N ILE A 29 16.40 6.42 29.34
CA ILE A 29 17.49 5.52 29.72
C ILE A 29 18.83 6.12 29.26
N ASN A 30 19.83 6.14 30.14
CA ASN A 30 21.18 6.53 29.74
C ASN A 30 21.86 5.41 28.90
N VAL A 31 22.77 5.78 28.00
CA VAL A 31 23.46 4.83 27.10
C VAL A 31 24.16 3.71 27.87
N ARG A 32 24.63 4.00 29.10
CA ARG A 32 25.31 3.01 29.94
C ARG A 32 24.39 1.86 30.34
N ALA A 33 23.21 2.19 30.83
CA ALA A 33 22.17 1.26 31.23
C ALA A 33 21.57 0.55 30.01
N TRP A 34 21.40 1.26 28.89
CA TRP A 34 20.90 0.68 27.66
C TRP A 34 21.81 -0.44 27.14
N ALA A 35 23.13 -0.19 27.08
CA ALA A 35 24.06 -1.20 26.56
C ALA A 35 24.18 -2.43 27.47
N GLN A 36 24.08 -2.23 28.79
CA GLN A 36 24.01 -3.34 29.72
C GLN A 36 22.77 -4.21 29.49
N ARG A 37 21.60 -3.59 29.26
CA ARG A 37 20.34 -4.30 28.99
C ARG A 37 20.34 -5.00 27.63
N ALA A 38 20.94 -4.37 26.62
CA ALA A 38 21.03 -4.92 25.26
C ALA A 38 22.18 -5.91 25.07
N ALA A 39 23.04 -6.12 26.08
CA ALA A 39 24.28 -6.90 25.98
C ALA A 39 25.21 -6.44 24.83
N ILE A 40 25.23 -5.14 24.56
CA ILE A 40 26.07 -4.49 23.54
C ILE A 40 27.07 -3.57 24.25
N THR A 41 28.26 -3.34 23.69
CA THR A 41 29.24 -2.42 24.29
C THR A 41 28.81 -0.96 24.14
N HIS A 42 29.14 -0.11 25.12
CA HIS A 42 28.82 1.33 25.07
C HIS A 42 29.37 2.00 23.82
N ASP A 43 30.61 1.67 23.44
CA ASP A 43 31.27 2.20 22.24
C ASP A 43 30.50 1.82 20.97
N SER A 44 30.00 0.58 20.87
CA SER A 44 29.19 0.16 19.72
C SER A 44 27.89 0.94 19.61
N ILE A 45 27.17 1.13 20.73
CA ILE A 45 25.95 1.95 20.76
C ILE A 45 26.25 3.39 20.34
N TYR A 46 27.31 4.02 20.87
CA TYR A 46 27.65 5.39 20.49
C TYR A 46 27.96 5.52 18.99
N ARG A 47 28.65 4.56 18.39
CA ARG A 47 28.93 4.56 16.94
C ARG A 47 27.66 4.38 16.10
N VAL A 48 26.73 3.54 16.56
CA VAL A 48 25.41 3.37 15.92
C VAL A 48 24.58 4.65 16.03
N LEU A 49 24.47 5.27 17.20
CA LEU A 49 23.68 6.49 17.40
C LEU A 49 24.24 7.71 16.66
N ARG A 50 25.55 7.72 16.36
CA ARG A 50 26.18 8.73 15.50
C ARG A 50 26.06 8.42 14.01
N GLY A 51 25.48 7.28 13.63
CA GLY A 51 25.39 6.84 12.25
C GLY A 51 26.75 6.48 11.64
N VAL A 52 27.81 6.28 12.45
CA VAL A 52 29.15 5.93 11.97
C VAL A 52 29.27 4.44 11.65
N ARG A 53 28.50 3.60 12.36
CA ARG A 53 28.48 2.15 12.20
C ARG A 53 27.07 1.68 11.82
N PRO A 54 26.91 0.83 10.79
CA PRO A 54 25.63 0.18 10.52
C PRO A 54 25.27 -0.77 11.65
N VAL A 55 23.97 -0.89 11.94
CA VAL A 55 23.45 -1.84 12.93
C VAL A 55 22.93 -3.08 12.21
N SER A 56 23.31 -4.26 12.71
CA SER A 56 22.74 -5.51 12.20
C SER A 56 21.29 -5.68 12.69
N VAL A 57 20.51 -6.53 12.01
CA VAL A 57 19.12 -6.83 12.40
C VAL A 57 19.06 -7.37 13.84
N VAL A 58 19.98 -8.24 14.22
CA VAL A 58 20.03 -8.82 15.58
C VAL A 58 20.33 -7.74 16.61
N GLU A 59 21.31 -6.87 16.35
CA GLU A 59 21.62 -5.74 17.24
C GLU A 59 20.44 -4.77 17.37
N LEU A 60 19.74 -4.48 16.27
CA LEU A 60 18.56 -3.61 16.28
C LEU A 60 17.45 -4.19 17.16
N VAL A 61 17.15 -5.49 17.02
CA VAL A 61 16.15 -6.17 17.86
C VAL A 61 16.55 -6.11 19.34
N MET A 62 17.83 -6.33 19.68
CA MET A 62 18.31 -6.24 21.07
C MET A 62 18.21 -4.82 21.63
N LEU A 63 18.55 -3.81 20.82
CA LEU A 63 18.46 -2.40 21.20
C LEU A 63 17.01 -1.97 21.45
N CYS A 64 16.09 -2.31 20.53
CA CYS A 64 14.66 -2.02 20.64
C CYS A 64 14.03 -2.73 21.83
N ARG A 65 14.33 -4.02 22.05
CA ARG A 65 13.83 -4.77 23.21
C ARG A 65 14.27 -4.14 24.54
N ALA A 66 15.48 -3.61 24.62
CA ALA A 66 15.97 -2.95 25.83
C ALA A 66 15.29 -1.59 26.11
N LEU A 67 14.61 -1.01 25.12
CA LEU A 67 13.82 0.23 25.20
C LEU A 67 12.31 -0.03 25.25
N ASP A 68 11.85 -1.29 25.16
CA ASP A 68 10.44 -1.66 24.97
C ASP A 68 9.81 -1.06 23.70
N GLU A 69 10.61 -0.96 22.63
CA GLU A 69 10.19 -0.43 21.32
C GLU A 69 10.02 -1.57 20.30
N ASP A 70 9.03 -1.48 19.40
CA ASP A 70 8.90 -2.41 18.27
C ASP A 70 9.95 -2.08 17.18
N PRO A 71 10.85 -3.02 16.82
CA PRO A 71 11.81 -2.82 15.75
C PRO A 71 11.17 -2.43 14.40
N ARG A 72 9.99 -2.95 14.07
CA ARG A 72 9.30 -2.67 12.80
C ARG A 72 8.82 -1.23 12.74
N GLU A 73 8.18 -0.75 13.81
CA GLU A 73 7.73 0.64 13.91
C GLU A 73 8.91 1.61 13.84
N LEU A 74 10.01 1.29 14.51
CA LEU A 74 11.22 2.11 14.47
C LEU A 74 11.84 2.15 13.06
N ILE A 75 11.90 1.02 12.36
CA ILE A 75 12.35 0.96 10.96
C ILE A 75 11.42 1.77 10.05
N SER A 76 10.10 1.67 10.22
CA SER A 76 9.12 2.41 9.43
C SER A 76 9.31 3.93 9.58
N ARG A 77 9.47 4.42 10.82
CA ARG A 77 9.76 5.84 11.07
C ARG A 77 11.10 6.29 10.48
N ALA A 78 12.13 5.45 10.61
CA ALA A 78 13.46 5.73 10.06
C ALA A 78 13.41 5.77 8.52
N ALA A 79 12.70 4.84 7.90
CA ALA A 79 12.48 4.81 6.48
C ALA A 79 11.76 6.08 6.01
N ALA A 80 10.63 6.43 6.65
CA ALA A 80 9.88 7.65 6.35
C ALA A 80 10.76 8.91 6.45
N ARG A 81 11.59 9.01 7.49
CA ARG A 81 12.56 10.11 7.66
C ARG A 81 13.64 10.13 6.57
N ALA A 82 14.06 8.96 6.08
CA ALA A 82 15.01 8.82 4.97
C ALA A 82 14.37 9.01 3.58
N GLY A 83 13.06 9.30 3.51
CA GLY A 83 12.32 9.35 2.24
C GLY A 83 12.18 7.98 1.57
N GLN A 84 12.32 6.90 2.34
CA GLN A 84 12.17 5.52 1.89
C GLN A 84 10.86 4.95 2.45
N SER A 85 10.06 4.28 1.63
CA SER A 85 8.90 3.52 2.13
C SER A 85 9.36 2.08 2.39
N ILE A 86 9.63 1.75 3.65
CA ILE A 86 9.85 0.36 4.08
C ILE A 86 8.57 -0.13 4.75
N GLY A 87 7.68 -0.71 3.96
CA GLY A 87 6.36 -1.15 4.40
C GLY A 87 5.43 0.04 4.61
N GLY A 88 4.34 0.11 3.84
CA GLY A 88 3.33 1.15 4.04
C GLY A 88 2.85 1.14 5.48
N SER A 89 2.52 2.31 6.04
CA SER A 89 1.82 2.39 7.32
C SER A 89 0.62 1.43 7.30
N ARG A 90 0.16 0.93 8.46
CA ARG A 90 -1.13 0.23 8.55
C ARG A 90 -2.26 0.99 7.82
N LYS A 91 -2.21 2.33 7.81
CA LYS A 91 -3.14 3.17 7.04
C LYS A 91 -3.02 2.93 5.53
N ASP A 92 -1.81 2.77 5.02
CA ASP A 92 -1.53 2.53 3.61
C ASP A 92 -1.92 1.09 3.22
N GLU A 93 -1.69 0.11 4.10
CA GLU A 93 -2.17 -1.28 3.93
C GLU A 93 -3.70 -1.32 3.79
N VAL A 94 -4.42 -0.69 4.72
CA VAL A 94 -5.89 -0.57 4.66
C VAL A 94 -6.34 0.11 3.36
N THR A 95 -5.62 1.16 2.94
CA THR A 95 -5.93 1.86 1.68
C THR A 95 -5.74 0.93 0.48
N ARG A 96 -4.64 0.18 0.41
CA ARG A 96 -4.38 -0.79 -0.66
C ARG A 96 -5.41 -1.92 -0.68
N ALA A 97 -5.75 -2.47 0.48
CA ALA A 97 -6.78 -3.50 0.62
C ALA A 97 -8.15 -3.01 0.10
N ASN A 98 -8.56 -1.79 0.49
CA ASN A 98 -9.82 -1.19 0.03
C ASN A 98 -9.83 -0.97 -1.49
N ARG A 99 -8.70 -0.53 -2.08
CA ARG A 99 -8.59 -0.33 -3.53
C ARG A 99 -8.57 -1.64 -4.30
N ALA A 100 -7.87 -2.66 -3.80
CA ALA A 100 -7.88 -4.01 -4.36
C ALA A 100 -9.30 -4.59 -4.38
N ARG A 101 -10.02 -4.46 -3.24
CA ARG A 101 -11.42 -4.85 -3.13
C ARG A 101 -12.30 -4.14 -4.14
N LEU A 102 -12.24 -2.81 -4.22
CA LEU A 102 -13.07 -2.05 -5.15
C LEU A 102 -12.80 -2.44 -6.61
N ALA A 103 -11.55 -2.68 -6.98
CA ALA A 103 -11.20 -3.16 -8.32
C ALA A 103 -11.79 -4.55 -8.62
N LEU A 104 -11.74 -5.47 -7.65
CA LEU A 104 -12.36 -6.80 -7.77
C LEU A 104 -13.88 -6.72 -7.85
N GLU A 105 -14.52 -5.87 -7.05
CA GLU A 105 -15.97 -5.65 -7.08
C GLU A 105 -16.41 -5.08 -8.43
N ALA A 106 -15.72 -4.07 -8.95
CA ALA A 106 -16.00 -3.49 -10.27
C ALA A 106 -15.83 -4.52 -11.40
N ALA A 107 -14.82 -5.40 -11.30
CA ALA A 107 -14.60 -6.49 -12.24
C ALA A 107 -15.63 -7.64 -12.09
N GLY A 108 -16.40 -7.68 -11.00
CA GLY A 108 -17.30 -8.78 -10.65
C GLY A 108 -16.57 -10.06 -10.28
N LEU A 109 -15.41 -9.93 -9.66
CA LEU A 109 -14.54 -11.01 -9.22
C LEU A 109 -14.55 -11.17 -7.69
N TYR A 110 -15.23 -10.27 -6.96
CA TYR A 110 -15.21 -10.27 -5.50
C TYR A 110 -16.14 -11.30 -4.86
N ASP A 111 -17.15 -11.79 -5.59
CA ASP A 111 -18.13 -12.76 -5.07
C ASP A 111 -17.55 -14.18 -4.94
N ASP A 112 -16.55 -14.52 -5.76
CA ASP A 112 -15.84 -15.81 -5.74
C ASP A 112 -14.33 -15.57 -5.88
N LEU A 113 -13.69 -15.33 -4.73
CA LEU A 113 -12.26 -15.02 -4.67
C LEU A 113 -11.37 -16.20 -5.09
N ASP A 114 -11.86 -17.44 -4.99
CA ASP A 114 -11.11 -18.63 -5.43
C ASP A 114 -11.07 -18.69 -6.96
N ALA A 115 -12.21 -18.48 -7.62
CA ALA A 115 -12.27 -18.36 -9.08
C ALA A 115 -11.50 -17.14 -9.59
N ALA A 116 -11.56 -16.02 -8.87
CA ALA A 116 -10.78 -14.83 -9.17
C ALA A 116 -9.27 -15.10 -9.08
N PHE A 117 -8.81 -15.79 -8.04
CA PHE A 117 -7.42 -16.20 -7.89
C PHE A 117 -6.94 -17.05 -9.07
N LEU A 118 -7.72 -18.07 -9.47
CA LEU A 118 -7.35 -18.93 -10.61
C LEU A 118 -7.24 -18.12 -11.91
N SER A 119 -8.16 -17.17 -12.12
CA SER A 119 -8.16 -16.28 -13.29
C SER A 119 -6.96 -15.33 -13.27
N ALA A 120 -6.69 -14.71 -12.12
CA ALA A 120 -5.55 -13.82 -11.90
C ALA A 120 -4.23 -14.55 -12.11
N ARG A 121 -4.10 -15.77 -11.57
CA ARG A 121 -2.92 -16.61 -11.74
C ARG A 121 -2.70 -17.01 -13.19
N ALA A 122 -3.75 -17.39 -13.90
CA ALA A 122 -3.68 -17.68 -15.33
C ALA A 122 -3.22 -16.45 -16.13
N ALA A 123 -3.76 -15.27 -15.82
CA ALA A 123 -3.38 -14.02 -16.47
C ALA A 123 -1.92 -13.63 -16.18
N ALA A 124 -1.50 -13.68 -14.92
CA ALA A 124 -0.13 -13.37 -14.50
C ALA A 124 0.89 -14.34 -15.10
N SER A 125 0.54 -15.62 -15.26
CA SER A 125 1.45 -16.61 -15.87
C SER A 125 1.79 -16.27 -17.32
N ARG A 126 0.87 -15.63 -18.07
CA ARG A 126 1.12 -15.20 -19.46
C ARG A 126 2.17 -14.10 -19.56
N THR A 127 2.38 -13.34 -18.48
CA THR A 127 3.42 -12.30 -18.40
C THR A 127 4.69 -12.79 -17.69
N GLY A 128 4.76 -14.10 -17.39
CA GLY A 128 5.91 -14.72 -16.71
C GLY A 128 5.91 -14.57 -15.19
N TYR A 129 4.84 -14.02 -14.60
CA TYR A 129 4.70 -13.91 -13.15
C TYR A 129 3.93 -15.10 -12.57
N LEU A 130 4.54 -15.82 -11.63
CA LEU A 130 3.92 -16.95 -10.96
C LEU A 130 3.24 -16.49 -9.66
N LEU A 131 1.96 -16.16 -9.75
CA LEU A 131 1.17 -15.77 -8.58
C LEU A 131 0.88 -16.98 -7.68
N SER A 132 1.33 -16.91 -6.43
CA SER A 132 1.01 -17.86 -5.36
C SER A 132 -0.22 -17.44 -4.56
N VAL A 133 -0.78 -18.37 -3.79
CA VAL A 133 -1.92 -18.10 -2.88
C VAL A 133 -1.52 -17.07 -1.82
N GLY A 134 -0.33 -17.19 -1.22
CA GLY A 134 0.11 -16.24 -0.20
C GLY A 134 0.31 -14.81 -0.73
N GLU A 135 0.71 -14.65 -1.99
CA GLU A 135 0.79 -13.33 -2.63
C GLU A 135 -0.60 -12.75 -2.95
N TRP A 136 -1.56 -13.63 -3.29
CA TRP A 136 -2.95 -13.25 -3.47
C TRP A 136 -3.58 -12.78 -2.15
N ASP A 137 -3.39 -13.53 -1.06
CA ASP A 137 -3.88 -13.14 0.27
C ASP A 137 -3.23 -11.82 0.71
N ALA A 138 -1.91 -11.68 0.54
CA ALA A 138 -1.22 -10.43 0.81
C ALA A 138 -1.73 -9.26 -0.04
N PHE A 139 -2.20 -9.51 -1.27
CA PHE A 139 -2.81 -8.48 -2.11
C PHE A 139 -4.17 -8.04 -1.54
N LEU A 140 -5.02 -8.99 -1.15
CA LEU A 140 -6.31 -8.70 -0.53
C LEU A 140 -6.16 -7.96 0.81
N GLU A 141 -5.11 -8.28 1.58
CA GLU A 141 -4.78 -7.63 2.85
C GLU A 141 -4.05 -6.29 2.67
N GLY A 142 -3.65 -5.93 1.45
CA GLY A 142 -2.91 -4.70 1.17
C GLY A 142 -1.44 -4.74 1.61
N THR A 143 -0.88 -5.92 1.88
CA THR A 143 0.53 -6.15 2.26
C THR A 143 1.41 -6.65 1.09
N SER A 144 0.82 -6.77 -0.10
CA SER A 144 1.52 -7.28 -1.30
C SER A 144 2.71 -6.44 -1.75
N THR A 145 3.61 -7.10 -2.49
CA THR A 145 4.79 -6.46 -3.08
C THR A 145 4.44 -5.64 -4.31
N VAL A 146 5.32 -4.71 -4.70
CA VAL A 146 5.18 -3.95 -5.95
C VAL A 146 5.08 -4.86 -7.17
N ALA A 147 5.86 -5.95 -7.21
CA ALA A 147 5.83 -6.89 -8.33
C ALA A 147 4.46 -7.58 -8.46
N THR A 148 3.88 -8.00 -7.34
CA THR A 148 2.52 -8.57 -7.29
C THR A 148 1.48 -7.55 -7.76
N MET A 149 1.55 -6.32 -7.25
CA MET A 149 0.62 -5.25 -7.65
C MET A 149 0.74 -4.93 -9.14
N THR A 150 1.94 -4.91 -9.72
CA THR A 150 2.15 -4.71 -11.17
C THR A 150 1.58 -5.86 -12.00
N ALA A 151 1.73 -7.10 -11.55
CA ALA A 151 1.14 -8.24 -12.26
C ALA A 151 -0.39 -8.20 -12.23
N LEU A 152 -0.98 -7.81 -11.09
CA LEU A 152 -2.42 -7.75 -10.91
C LEU A 152 -3.06 -6.49 -11.50
N SER A 153 -2.33 -5.39 -11.64
CA SER A 153 -2.85 -4.16 -12.25
C SER A 153 -3.26 -4.38 -13.71
N ALA A 154 -2.48 -5.19 -14.46
CA ALA A 154 -2.81 -5.56 -15.83
C ALA A 154 -4.03 -6.48 -15.91
N PHE A 155 -4.19 -7.40 -14.94
CA PHE A 155 -5.35 -8.30 -14.87
C PHE A 155 -6.64 -7.57 -14.52
N LEU A 156 -6.56 -6.61 -13.59
CA LEU A 156 -7.70 -5.82 -13.11
C LEU A 156 -7.98 -4.58 -13.98
N GLU A 157 -7.15 -4.34 -15.01
CA GLU A 157 -7.23 -3.17 -15.89
C GLU A 157 -7.23 -1.82 -15.14
N VAL A 158 -6.49 -1.75 -14.03
CA VAL A 158 -6.33 -0.52 -13.22
C VAL A 158 -4.88 -0.05 -13.22
N PRO A 159 -4.62 1.26 -13.07
CA PRO A 159 -3.25 1.76 -12.91
C PRO A 159 -2.53 1.16 -11.69
N GLY A 160 -1.26 0.76 -11.84
CA GLY A 160 -0.48 0.25 -10.71
C GLY A 160 -0.31 1.26 -9.56
N ALA A 161 -0.25 2.56 -9.88
CA ALA A 161 -0.21 3.65 -8.89
C ALA A 161 -1.50 3.73 -8.06
N TYR A 162 -2.64 3.32 -8.64
CA TYR A 162 -3.88 3.22 -7.88
C TYR A 162 -3.76 2.09 -6.84
N LEU A 163 -3.34 0.88 -7.23
CA LEU A 163 -3.20 -0.24 -6.30
C LEU A 163 -2.13 -0.03 -5.23
N SER A 164 -1.12 0.80 -5.47
CA SER A 164 -0.06 1.11 -4.50
C SER A 164 -0.53 1.97 -3.32
N GLY A 165 -1.72 2.56 -3.40
CA GLY A 165 -2.27 3.45 -2.37
C GLY A 165 -1.77 4.89 -2.48
N GLN A 166 -1.09 5.26 -3.57
CA GLN A 166 -0.69 6.65 -3.81
C GLN A 166 -1.93 7.55 -3.97
N ALA A 167 -1.91 8.70 -3.30
CA ALA A 167 -2.97 9.69 -3.39
C ALA A 167 -2.57 10.75 -4.43
N ASP A 168 -3.12 10.64 -5.63
CA ASP A 168 -2.99 11.62 -6.70
C ASP A 168 -4.33 11.80 -7.45
N ALA A 169 -4.38 12.81 -8.34
CA ALA A 169 -5.60 13.12 -9.09
C ALA A 169 -6.05 11.94 -9.98
N ALA A 170 -5.10 11.20 -10.56
CA ALA A 170 -5.38 10.03 -11.40
C ALA A 170 -6.03 8.89 -10.60
N SER A 171 -5.61 8.70 -9.35
CA SER A 171 -6.18 7.72 -8.43
C SER A 171 -7.62 8.06 -8.06
N SER A 172 -7.91 9.34 -7.82
CA SER A 172 -9.29 9.80 -7.57
C SER A 172 -10.20 9.57 -8.77
N GLN A 173 -9.72 9.83 -9.99
CA GLN A 173 -10.47 9.56 -11.21
C GLN A 173 -10.73 8.05 -11.39
N THR A 174 -9.71 7.23 -11.20
CA THR A 174 -9.81 5.76 -11.25
C THR A 174 -10.84 5.26 -10.23
N GLU A 175 -10.80 5.78 -9.00
CA GLU A 175 -11.73 5.37 -7.94
C GLU A 175 -13.18 5.69 -8.30
N THR A 176 -13.42 6.88 -8.85
CA THR A 176 -14.75 7.29 -9.34
C THR A 176 -15.24 6.36 -10.45
N GLN A 177 -14.39 6.04 -11.43
CA GLN A 177 -14.72 5.13 -12.52
C GLN A 177 -15.05 3.72 -12.01
N LEU A 178 -14.27 3.18 -11.07
CA LEU A 178 -14.51 1.86 -10.49
C LEU A 178 -15.80 1.81 -9.68
N ARG A 179 -16.10 2.85 -8.89
CA ARG A 179 -17.38 2.94 -8.16
C ARG A 179 -18.57 3.00 -9.13
N PHE A 180 -18.46 3.77 -10.21
CA PHE A 180 -19.50 3.80 -11.23
C PHE A 180 -19.69 2.44 -11.90
N ALA A 181 -18.60 1.79 -12.31
CA ALA A 181 -18.63 0.44 -12.91
C ALA A 181 -19.28 -0.59 -11.97
N ARG A 182 -18.96 -0.53 -10.67
CA ARG A 182 -19.62 -1.34 -9.64
C ARG A 182 -21.12 -1.05 -9.57
N SER A 183 -21.53 0.21 -9.44
CA SER A 183 -22.96 0.58 -9.38
C SER A 183 -23.74 0.13 -10.61
N MET A 184 -23.17 0.28 -11.81
CA MET A 184 -23.79 -0.20 -13.06
C MET A 184 -23.99 -1.72 -13.07
N ARG A 185 -23.04 -2.45 -12.47
CA ARG A 185 -23.13 -3.91 -12.32
C ARG A 185 -24.19 -4.32 -11.30
N ASP A 186 -24.26 -3.62 -10.17
CA ASP A 186 -25.25 -3.86 -9.11
C ASP A 186 -26.69 -3.66 -9.63
N VAL A 187 -26.89 -2.75 -10.60
CA VAL A 187 -28.17 -2.50 -11.29
C VAL A 187 -28.43 -3.51 -12.44
N GLY A 188 -27.53 -4.46 -12.67
CA GLY A 188 -27.69 -5.50 -13.70
C GLY A 188 -27.39 -5.04 -15.12
N VAL A 189 -26.91 -3.81 -15.32
CA VAL A 189 -26.52 -3.26 -16.63
C VAL A 189 -25.16 -3.83 -17.03
N THR A 190 -25.14 -5.07 -17.52
CA THR A 190 -23.92 -5.79 -17.93
C THR A 190 -23.44 -5.46 -19.34
N LYS A 191 -24.18 -4.65 -20.12
CA LYS A 191 -23.94 -4.44 -21.56
C LYS A 191 -24.06 -2.99 -22.06
N LEU A 192 -23.48 -2.03 -21.35
CA LEU A 192 -23.16 -0.74 -21.97
C LEU A 192 -21.66 -0.47 -21.86
N ALA A 193 -21.06 -0.25 -23.02
CA ALA A 193 -19.64 -0.44 -23.31
C ALA A 193 -18.73 0.43 -22.43
N ALA A 194 -17.81 -0.22 -21.71
CA ALA A 194 -16.67 0.40 -21.05
C ALA A 194 -15.79 1.24 -22.01
N ARG A 195 -15.95 1.05 -23.33
CA ARG A 195 -15.22 1.78 -24.38
C ARG A 195 -15.81 3.14 -24.77
N SER A 196 -17.02 3.49 -24.31
CA SER A 196 -17.65 4.79 -24.63
C SER A 196 -17.48 5.84 -23.52
N LEU A 197 -16.82 5.47 -22.42
CA LEU A 197 -16.65 6.31 -21.22
C LEU A 197 -15.30 7.04 -21.16
N GLU A 198 -14.34 6.70 -22.03
CA GLU A 198 -13.02 7.35 -22.07
C GLU A 198 -13.09 8.80 -22.58
N GLU A 199 -14.20 9.19 -23.22
CA GLU A 199 -14.43 10.53 -23.78
C GLU A 199 -15.33 11.44 -22.91
N LEU A 200 -15.88 10.96 -21.79
CA LEU A 200 -16.86 11.71 -21.00
C LEU A 200 -16.23 12.45 -19.82
N GLN A 201 -16.53 13.74 -19.72
CA GLN A 201 -16.10 14.61 -18.63
C GLN A 201 -16.86 14.30 -17.32
N PRO A 202 -16.30 14.63 -16.14
CA PRO A 202 -16.91 14.33 -14.84
C PRO A 202 -18.37 14.78 -14.70
N ASP A 203 -18.70 15.94 -15.25
CA ASP A 203 -20.06 16.51 -15.19
C ASP A 203 -21.05 15.70 -16.06
N GLU A 204 -20.57 15.09 -17.16
CA GLU A 204 -21.37 14.26 -18.06
C GLU A 204 -21.65 12.89 -17.45
N ILE A 205 -20.68 12.32 -16.72
CA ILE A 205 -20.88 11.10 -15.93
C ILE A 205 -21.97 11.31 -14.88
N GLN A 206 -21.98 12.48 -14.23
CA GLN A 206 -22.98 12.82 -13.21
C GLN A 206 -24.37 13.02 -13.82
N ALA A 207 -24.46 13.62 -15.00
CA ALA A 207 -25.72 13.75 -15.73
C ALA A 207 -26.30 12.39 -16.16
N VAL A 208 -25.44 11.46 -16.58
CA VAL A 208 -25.83 10.08 -16.91
C VAL A 208 -26.30 9.32 -15.66
N GLU A 209 -25.63 9.50 -14.52
CA GLU A 209 -26.05 8.90 -13.24
C GLU A 209 -27.46 9.35 -12.83
N VAL A 210 -27.76 10.64 -12.95
CA VAL A 210 -29.08 11.21 -12.65
C VAL A 210 -30.14 10.64 -13.60
N ALA A 211 -29.85 10.62 -14.90
CA ALA A 211 -30.80 10.13 -15.91
C ALA A 211 -31.10 8.62 -15.75
N ILE A 212 -30.11 7.80 -15.37
CA ILE A 212 -30.32 6.38 -15.10
C ILE A 212 -31.19 6.18 -13.86
N ARG A 213 -30.96 6.98 -12.80
CA ARG A 213 -31.77 6.91 -11.58
C ARG A 213 -33.22 7.30 -11.83
N GLU A 214 -33.46 8.38 -12.59
CA GLU A 214 -34.81 8.81 -12.97
C GLU A 214 -35.53 7.75 -13.82
N PHE A 215 -34.84 7.09 -14.75
CA PHE A 215 -35.42 6.02 -15.55
C PHE A 215 -35.83 4.78 -14.71
N ILE A 216 -35.03 4.43 -13.71
CA ILE A 216 -35.34 3.33 -12.77
C ILE A 216 -36.56 3.68 -11.91
N ASP A 217 -36.64 4.92 -11.42
CA ASP A 217 -37.78 5.39 -10.63
C ASP A 217 -39.08 5.41 -11.47
N GLU A 218 -38.99 5.69 -12.78
CA GLU A 218 -40.12 5.64 -13.72
C GLU A 218 -40.61 4.23 -14.02
N GLU A 219 -39.71 3.23 -14.18
CA GLU A 219 -40.10 1.84 -14.41
C GLU A 219 -40.69 1.17 -13.16
N GLU A 220 -40.14 1.42 -11.96
CA GLU A 220 -40.73 0.91 -10.70
C GLU A 220 -42.09 1.55 -10.36
N GLY A 221 -42.39 2.72 -10.92
CA GLY A 221 -43.68 3.40 -10.79
C GLY A 221 -44.79 2.82 -11.69
N HIS A 222 -44.45 2.08 -12.74
CA HIS A 222 -45.42 1.47 -13.68
C HIS A 222 -45.86 0.06 -13.29
N GLU A 223 -45.18 -0.59 -12.32
CA GLU A 223 -45.54 -1.92 -11.81
C GLU A 223 -46.46 -1.90 -10.55
N ARG A 224 -47.05 -0.74 -10.20
CA ARG A 224 -48.05 -0.62 -9.11
C ARG A 224 -49.46 -0.31 -9.60
#